data_AF-A0A2V6KJN1-F1
#
_entry.id   AF-A0A2V6KJN1-F1
#
_cell.length_a   1.000
_cell.length_b   1.000
_cell.length_c   1.000
_cell.angle_alpha   90.00
_cell.angle_beta   90.00
_cell.angle_gamma   90.00
#
_symmetry.space_group_name_H-M   'P 1'
#
loop_
_entity.id
_entity.type
_entity.pdbx_description
1 polymer ?
#
loop_
_entity_poly.entity_id
_entity_poly.type
_entity_poly.pdbx_seq_one_letter_code
_entity_poly.pdbx_strand_id
1 'polypeptide(L)' 'MKENRSEEIVYSINVSDLQEVSSEVLERRLTKREIVLVGNSVGNYLDWSQAIEHAIRENVRE' A
#
# COMPACT_ATOMS: atom_id res chain seq x y z
N MET A 1 -13.10 24.84 14.36
CA MET A 1 -13.87 23.85 13.57
C MET A 1 -13.03 22.59 13.51
N LYS A 2 -13.53 21.46 14.03
CA LYS A 2 -12.83 20.17 13.86
C LYS A 2 -13.11 19.71 12.43
N GLU A 3 -12.12 19.78 11.55
CA GLU A 3 -12.24 19.14 10.25
C GLU A 3 -12.39 17.65 10.48
N ASN A 4 -13.57 17.13 10.15
CA ASN A 4 -13.79 15.70 10.01
C ASN A 4 -13.15 15.30 8.67
N ARG A 5 -11.82 15.23 8.62
CA ARG A 5 -11.12 14.71 7.44
C ARG A 5 -11.43 13.22 7.38
N SER A 6 -12.37 12.91 6.51
CA SER A 6 -12.85 11.58 6.16
C SER A 6 -11.69 10.59 6.01
N GLU A 7 -11.95 9.33 6.36
CA GLU A 7 -11.07 8.15 6.18
C GLU A 7 -10.82 7.82 4.69
N GLU A 8 -10.56 8.84 3.87
CA GLU A 8 -10.35 8.72 2.43
C GLU A 8 -8.99 8.08 2.15
N ILE A 9 -9.02 7.00 1.38
CA ILE A 9 -7.83 6.27 0.95
C ILE A 9 -7.25 6.97 -0.27
N VAL A 10 -6.09 7.64 -0.11
CA VAL A 10 -5.39 8.36 -1.19
C VAL A 10 -4.43 7.46 -1.99
N TYR A 11 -4.01 6.34 -1.43
CA TYR A 11 -3.19 5.32 -2.08
C TYR A 11 -3.44 3.96 -1.42
N SER A 12 -3.48 2.89 -2.20
CA SER A 12 -3.67 1.52 -1.67
C SER A 12 -3.00 0.46 -2.53
N ILE A 13 -2.67 -0.66 -1.90
CA ILE A 13 -2.33 -1.93 -2.55
C ILE A 13 -3.53 -2.85 -2.40
N ASN A 14 -3.93 -3.48 -3.50
CA ASN A 14 -5.09 -4.35 -3.57
C ASN A 14 -4.70 -5.81 -3.91
N VAL A 15 -5.67 -6.71 -3.90
CA VAL A 15 -5.44 -8.14 -4.15
C VAL A 15 -4.92 -8.42 -5.57
N SER A 16 -5.29 -7.63 -6.56
CA SER A 16 -4.77 -7.76 -7.93
C SER A 16 -3.28 -7.50 -7.96
N ASP A 17 -2.82 -6.43 -7.31
CA ASP A 17 -1.40 -6.09 -7.24
C ASP A 17 -0.59 -7.23 -6.60
N LEU A 18 -1.11 -7.81 -5.50
CA LEU A 18 -0.48 -8.97 -4.85
C LEU A 18 -0.41 -10.20 -5.79
N GLN A 19 -1.42 -10.39 -6.63
CA GLN A 19 -1.49 -11.52 -7.56
C GLN A 19 -0.60 -11.34 -8.78
N GLU A 20 -0.46 -10.11 -9.25
CA GLU A 20 0.46 -9.74 -10.33
C GLU A 20 1.89 -10.02 -9.90
N VAL A 21 2.32 -9.44 -8.78
CA VAL A 21 3.66 -9.67 -8.22
C VAL A 21 3.89 -11.15 -7.90
N SER A 22 2.90 -11.86 -7.35
CA SER A 22 3.01 -13.31 -7.11
C SER A 22 3.23 -14.10 -8.40
N SER A 23 2.58 -13.71 -9.49
CA SER A 23 2.72 -14.41 -10.77
C SER A 23 4.13 -14.22 -11.35
N GLU A 24 4.76 -13.08 -11.08
CA GLU A 24 6.16 -12.81 -11.49
C GLU A 24 7.19 -13.51 -10.59
N VAL A 25 6.97 -13.49 -9.27
CA VAL A 25 7.95 -13.98 -8.28
C VAL A 25 7.85 -15.49 -8.07
N LEU A 26 6.64 -16.05 -8.11
CA LEU A 26 6.38 -17.45 -7.78
C LEU A 26 5.85 -18.27 -8.98
N GLU A 27 5.65 -17.64 -10.14
CA GLU A 27 5.05 -18.24 -11.35
C GLU A 27 3.66 -18.86 -11.09
N ARG A 28 2.97 -18.38 -10.05
CA ARG A 28 1.61 -18.82 -9.68
C ARG A 28 0.85 -17.75 -8.93
N ARG A 29 -0.47 -17.96 -8.81
CA ARG A 29 -1.36 -17.14 -7.99
C ARG A 29 -1.25 -17.51 -6.50
N LEU A 30 -1.43 -16.51 -5.64
CA LEU A 30 -1.60 -16.72 -4.19
C LEU A 30 -2.96 -17.36 -3.91
N THR A 31 -2.99 -18.30 -2.97
CA THR A 31 -4.22 -18.81 -2.38
C THR A 31 -4.88 -17.75 -1.49
N LYS A 32 -6.17 -17.92 -1.16
CA LYS A 32 -6.89 -17.00 -0.25
C LYS A 32 -6.18 -16.81 1.09
N ARG A 33 -5.61 -17.89 1.65
CA ARG A 33 -4.86 -17.84 2.92
C ARG A 33 -3.57 -17.03 2.78
N GLU A 34 -2.83 -17.24 1.70
CA GLU A 34 -1.60 -16.48 1.43
C GLU A 34 -1.88 -15.00 1.19
N ILE A 35 -2.96 -14.64 0.48
CA ILE A 35 -3.38 -13.24 0.29
C ILE A 35 -3.56 -12.54 1.64
N VAL A 36 -4.21 -13.19 2.61
CA VAL A 36 -4.40 -12.62 3.97
C VAL A 36 -3.05 -12.44 4.68
N LEU A 37 -2.16 -13.43 4.61
CA LEU A 37 -0.85 -13.35 5.26
C LEU A 37 0.03 -12.26 4.65
N VAL A 38 0.06 -12.17 3.32
CA VAL A 38 0.80 -11.13 2.59
C VAL A 38 0.18 -9.76 2.85
N GLY A 39 -1.14 -9.60 2.73
CA GLY A 39 -1.83 -8.34 2.98
C GLY A 39 -1.60 -7.80 4.40
N ASN A 40 -1.54 -8.68 5.41
CA ASN A 40 -1.25 -8.27 6.79
C ASN A 40 0.21 -7.88 7.03
N SER A 41 1.13 -8.27 6.15
CA SER A 41 2.57 -8.06 6.35
C SER A 41 3.20 -7.10 5.35
N VAL A 42 2.58 -6.87 4.19
CA VAL A 42 3.13 -6.02 3.12
C VAL A 42 3.42 -4.59 3.61
N GLY A 43 2.57 -4.04 4.48
CA GLY A 43 2.77 -2.72 5.07
C GLY A 43 4.03 -2.61 5.94
N ASN A 44 4.56 -3.71 6.47
CA ASN A 44 5.81 -3.70 7.25
C ASN A 44 7.05 -3.46 6.38
N TYR A 45 6.92 -3.62 5.06
CA TYR A 45 8.00 -3.44 4.09
C TYR A 45 7.86 -2.13 3.30
N LEU A 46 6.86 -1.30 3.63
CA LEU A 46 6.63 -0.01 3.02
C LEU A 46 6.88 1.09 4.05
N ASP A 47 7.92 1.90 3.83
CA ASP A 47 8.08 3.14 4.60
C ASP A 47 7.10 4.20 4.08
N TRP A 48 5.82 3.97 4.37
CA TRP A 48 4.72 4.81 3.91
C TRP A 48 4.85 6.23 4.48
N SER A 49 5.40 6.39 5.68
CA SER A 49 5.64 7.69 6.29
C SER A 49 6.65 8.51 5.52
N GLN A 50 7.78 7.90 5.15
CA GLN A 50 8.81 8.58 4.37
C GLN A 50 8.31 8.91 2.95
N ALA A 51 7.54 8.01 2.34
CA ALA A 51 6.93 8.28 1.03
C ALA A 51 6.01 9.50 1.06
N ILE A 52 5.17 9.63 2.10
CA ILE A 52 4.32 10.81 2.30
C ILE A 52 5.17 12.06 2.52
N GLU A 53 6.19 11.99 3.38
CA GLU A 53 7.08 13.12 3.65
C GLU A 53 7.76 13.62 2.37
N HIS A 54 8.31 12.72 1.55
CA HIS A 54 8.93 13.06 0.28
C HIS A 54 7.93 13.72 -0.68
N ALA A 55 6.74 13.15 -0.83
CA ALA A 55 5.71 13.71 -1.71
C ALA A 55 5.29 15.13 -1.29
N ILE A 56 5.18 15.38 0.02
CA ILE A 56 4.92 16.72 0.56
C ILE A 56 6.05 17.67 0.20
N ARG A 57 7.31 17.33 0.53
CA ARG A 57 8.47 18.20 0.28
C ARG A 57 8.67 18.54 -1.19
N GLU A 58 8.31 17.62 -2.09
CA GLU A 58 8.43 17.83 -3.53
C GLU A 58 7.34 18.76 -4.09
N ASN A 59 6.10 18.62 -3.61
CA ASN A 59 4.94 19.25 -4.25
C ASN A 59 4.41 20.48 -3.50
N VAL A 60 4.72 20.60 -2.21
CA VAL A 60 4.31 21.72 -1.36
C VAL A 60 5.53 22.61 -1.15
N ARG A 61 5.51 23.80 -1.73
CA ARG A 61 6.53 24.83 -1.50
C ARG A 61 6.11 25.67 -0.28
N GLU A 62 7.02 25.84 0.66
CA GLU A 62 6.93 26.89 1.70
C GLU A 62 7.32 28.26 1.14
#